data_AF-A0A7C3TKX2-F1
#
_entry.id   AF-A0A7C3TKX2-F1
#
_cell.length_a   1.000
_cell.length_b   1.000
_cell.length_c   1.000
_cell.angle_alpha   90.00
_cell.angle_beta   90.00
_cell.angle_gamma   90.00
#
_symmetry.space_group_name_H-M   'P 1'
#
loop_
_entity.id
_entity.type
_entity.pdbx_description
1 polymer ?
#
loop_
_entity_poly.entity_id
_entity_poly.type
_entity_poly.pdbx_seq_one_letter_code
_entity_poly.pdbx_strand_id
1 'polypeptide(L)'
;MIVTIPRFTPEIFAERFVRQNSKWILDKIEKFKKAGPIFSLKGSRGDYLANKEKAYQIVQKSLKKFSAFYGMRVRKIVIKNTKSRWGSCGRSGILNFNYKIAFLPEHLADYLIVHELCHLKEMNHSGKFWNLVAKAIPDYKNRRKELLKFRI
;
A
#
# COMPACT_ATOMS: atom_id res chain seq x y z
N MET A 1 24.18 -2.27 23.10
CA MET A 1 24.08 -3.00 21.81
C MET A 1 23.81 -1.95 20.74
N ILE A 2 24.83 -1.61 19.96
CA ILE A 2 24.78 -0.47 19.02
C ILE A 2 24.16 -0.98 17.71
N VAL A 3 23.03 -0.40 17.31
CA VAL A 3 22.35 -0.71 16.06
C VAL A 3 22.60 0.43 15.10
N THR A 4 23.28 0.15 14.00
CA THR A 4 23.53 1.16 12.95
C THR A 4 22.28 1.29 12.09
N ILE A 5 21.68 2.48 12.12
CA ILE A 5 20.46 2.84 11.40
C ILE A 5 20.86 3.42 10.03
N PRO A 6 20.23 3.01 8.90
CA PRO A 6 20.42 3.68 7.61
C PRO A 6 20.09 5.17 7.73
N ARG A 7 20.96 6.03 7.18
CA ARG A 7 21.12 7.46 7.49
C ARG A 7 19.91 8.41 7.32
N PHE A 8 18.70 7.90 7.05
CA PHE A 8 17.49 8.71 6.86
C PHE A 8 16.21 7.99 7.31
N THR A 9 16.14 7.56 8.56
CA THR A 9 14.86 7.13 9.17
C THR A 9 14.72 7.79 10.55
N PRO A 10 13.78 8.74 10.73
CA PRO A 10 13.54 9.34 12.03
C PRO A 10 13.06 8.28 13.03
N GLU A 11 13.69 8.21 14.20
CA GLU A 11 13.49 7.18 15.24
C GLU A 11 12.03 7.07 15.73
N ILE A 12 11.31 8.19 15.68
CA ILE A 12 9.88 8.33 16.01
C ILE A 12 8.98 7.47 15.08
N PHE A 13 9.42 7.18 13.84
CA PHE A 13 8.68 6.35 12.88
C PHE A 13 8.73 4.85 13.21
N ALA A 14 9.79 4.38 13.85
CA ALA A 14 9.92 2.96 14.24
C ALA A 14 9.00 2.63 15.42
N GLU A 15 8.89 3.51 16.39
CA GLU A 15 8.15 3.25 17.63
C GLU A 15 6.62 3.30 17.44
N ARG A 16 6.11 4.24 16.62
CA ARG A 16 4.67 4.39 16.38
C ARG A 16 4.08 3.26 15.53
N PHE A 17 4.88 2.73 14.58
CA PHE A 17 4.51 1.61 13.70
C PHE A 17 4.44 0.27 14.45
N VAL A 18 5.40 0.03 15.37
CA VAL A 18 5.44 -1.17 16.20
C VAL A 18 4.25 -1.22 17.18
N ARG A 19 3.81 -0.08 17.75
CA ARG A 19 2.76 -0.07 18.79
C ARG A 19 1.36 -0.47 18.31
N GLN A 20 0.98 -0.24 17.05
CA GLN A 20 -0.41 -0.48 16.61
C GLN A 20 -0.69 -1.89 16.05
N ASN A 21 0.33 -2.70 15.76
CA ASN A 21 0.16 -3.99 15.08
C ASN A 21 1.11 -5.08 15.62
N SER A 22 1.55 -4.90 16.88
CA SER A 22 2.87 -5.27 17.39
C SER A 22 3.18 -6.76 17.33
N LYS A 23 2.30 -7.64 17.79
CA LYS A 23 2.76 -9.00 18.11
C LYS A 23 3.10 -9.85 16.88
N TRP A 24 2.33 -9.73 15.80
CA TRP A 24 2.53 -10.51 14.57
C TRP A 24 3.46 -9.83 13.58
N ILE A 25 3.47 -8.49 13.54
CA ILE A 25 4.39 -7.74 12.67
C ILE A 25 5.82 -7.88 13.18
N LEU A 26 6.07 -7.85 14.49
CA LEU A 26 7.42 -8.00 15.06
C LEU A 26 8.04 -9.37 14.74
N ASP A 27 7.26 -10.44 14.89
CA ASP A 27 7.68 -11.83 14.63
C ASP A 27 8.08 -12.04 13.16
N LYS A 28 7.37 -11.34 12.26
CA LYS A 28 7.72 -11.29 10.84
C LYS A 28 8.93 -10.35 10.64
N ILE A 29 8.96 -9.14 11.21
CA ILE A 29 10.08 -8.16 11.08
C ILE A 29 11.44 -8.74 11.51
N GLU A 30 11.51 -9.56 12.56
CA GLU A 30 12.77 -10.22 12.94
C GLU A 30 13.28 -11.18 11.84
N LYS A 31 12.37 -11.89 11.17
CA LYS A 31 12.70 -12.65 9.96
C LYS A 31 13.07 -11.72 8.79
N PHE A 32 12.53 -10.50 8.73
CA PHE A 32 12.81 -9.52 7.67
C PHE A 32 14.19 -8.87 7.82
N LYS A 33 14.67 -8.66 9.06
CA LYS A 33 16.01 -8.07 9.32
C LYS A 33 17.15 -8.99 8.90
N LYS A 34 16.96 -10.32 8.91
CA LYS A 34 17.99 -11.30 8.52
C LYS A 34 18.13 -11.48 7.00
N ALA A 35 17.20 -11.01 6.17
CA ALA A 35 17.10 -11.39 4.76
C ALA A 35 17.65 -10.38 3.72
N GLY A 36 18.11 -9.20 4.14
CA GLY A 36 18.66 -8.18 3.20
C GLY A 36 17.60 -7.49 2.31
N PRO A 37 18.01 -6.53 1.45
CA PRO A 37 17.14 -5.47 0.90
C PRO A 37 16.20 -5.91 -0.24
N ILE A 38 16.10 -7.21 -0.53
CA ILE A 38 15.20 -7.75 -1.57
C ILE A 38 14.13 -8.57 -0.86
N PHE A 39 13.09 -7.90 -0.40
CA PHE A 39 12.01 -8.55 0.32
C PHE A 39 11.04 -9.25 -0.66
N SER A 40 11.07 -10.58 -0.68
CA SER A 40 10.13 -11.39 -1.46
C SER A 40 8.91 -11.73 -0.60
N LEU A 41 7.79 -11.03 -0.84
CA LEU A 41 6.50 -11.33 -0.22
C LEU A 41 5.86 -12.61 -0.82
N LYS A 42 6.55 -13.74 -0.90
CA LYS A 42 5.90 -15.00 -1.32
C LYS A 42 4.95 -15.47 -0.21
N GLY A 43 3.69 -15.08 -0.31
CA GLY A 43 2.65 -15.43 0.66
C GLY A 43 1.89 -16.69 0.27
N SER A 44 1.61 -17.55 1.26
CA SER A 44 0.81 -18.76 1.09
C SER A 44 -0.68 -18.46 0.94
N ARG A 45 -1.48 -19.47 0.55
CA ARG A 45 -2.95 -19.36 0.57
C ARG A 45 -3.48 -19.07 1.98
N GLY A 46 -2.85 -19.64 3.01
CA GLY A 46 -3.19 -19.37 4.41
C GLY A 46 -2.94 -17.91 4.81
N ASP A 47 -1.80 -17.34 4.44
CA ASP A 47 -1.49 -15.93 4.69
C ASP A 47 -2.51 -15.00 4.03
N TYR A 48 -2.93 -15.31 2.80
CA TYR A 48 -3.95 -14.54 2.09
C TYR A 48 -5.28 -14.57 2.86
N LEU A 49 -5.78 -15.74 3.25
CA LEU A 49 -7.06 -15.86 3.93
C LEU A 49 -7.07 -15.11 5.27
N ALA A 50 -5.98 -15.21 6.04
CA ALA A 50 -5.86 -14.54 7.34
C ALA A 50 -5.84 -13.00 7.24
N ASN A 51 -5.31 -12.45 6.13
CA ASN A 51 -5.05 -11.01 6.00
C ASN A 51 -5.99 -10.30 5.01
N LYS A 52 -6.78 -11.05 4.23
CA LYS A 52 -7.69 -10.49 3.21
C LYS A 52 -8.65 -9.46 3.81
N GLU A 53 -9.24 -9.78 4.96
CA GLU A 53 -10.23 -8.90 5.61
C GLU A 53 -9.56 -7.61 6.09
N LYS A 54 -8.41 -7.70 6.76
CA LYS A 54 -7.63 -6.54 7.18
C LYS A 54 -7.26 -5.62 6.00
N ALA A 55 -6.82 -6.20 4.90
CA ALA A 55 -6.52 -5.46 3.68
C ALA A 55 -7.77 -4.76 3.12
N TYR A 56 -8.91 -5.44 3.11
CA TYR A 56 -10.18 -4.86 2.69
C TYR A 56 -10.56 -3.65 3.54
N GLN A 57 -10.46 -3.75 4.87
CA GLN A 57 -10.81 -2.66 5.79
C GLN A 57 -9.93 -1.43 5.60
N ILE A 58 -8.61 -1.61 5.45
CA ILE A 58 -7.67 -0.52 5.16
C ILE A 58 -8.06 0.17 3.84
N VAL A 59 -8.27 -0.62 2.78
CA VAL A 59 -8.64 -0.10 1.47
C VAL A 59 -9.97 0.64 1.51
N GLN A 60 -10.99 0.06 2.15
CA GLN A 60 -12.32 0.64 2.26
C GLN A 60 -12.30 1.97 3.02
N LYS A 61 -11.56 2.04 4.13
CA LYS A 61 -11.42 3.26 4.94
C LYS A 61 -10.79 4.40 4.13
N SER A 62 -9.65 4.15 3.49
CA SER A 62 -8.96 5.16 2.68
C SER A 62 -9.78 5.54 1.44
N LEU A 63 -10.41 4.57 0.77
CA LEU A 63 -11.29 4.86 -0.36
C LEU A 63 -12.45 5.74 0.03
N LYS A 64 -13.11 5.51 1.17
CA LYS A 64 -14.21 6.38 1.62
C LYS A 64 -13.78 7.85 1.75
N LYS A 65 -12.57 8.08 2.27
CA LYS A 65 -11.96 9.42 2.40
C LYS A 65 -11.70 10.04 1.02
N PHE A 66 -10.96 9.33 0.16
CA PHE A 66 -10.51 9.91 -1.12
C PHE A 66 -11.61 9.94 -2.19
N SER A 67 -12.52 8.97 -2.21
CA SER A 67 -13.66 8.96 -3.14
C SER A 67 -14.57 10.17 -2.90
N ALA A 68 -14.78 10.55 -1.63
CA ALA A 68 -15.49 11.76 -1.26
C ALA A 68 -14.71 13.02 -1.73
N PHE A 69 -13.40 13.08 -1.47
CA PHE A 69 -12.55 14.20 -1.92
C PHE A 69 -12.61 14.43 -3.44
N TYR A 70 -12.62 13.37 -4.25
CA TYR A 70 -12.64 13.46 -5.71
C TYR A 70 -14.05 13.48 -6.33
N GLY A 71 -15.10 13.27 -5.54
CA GLY A 71 -16.47 13.06 -6.03
C GLY A 71 -16.60 11.84 -6.95
N MET A 72 -15.86 10.76 -6.67
CA MET A 72 -15.85 9.54 -7.49
C MET A 72 -16.59 8.40 -6.80
N ARG A 73 -17.27 7.57 -7.60
CA ARG A 73 -17.94 6.36 -7.09
C ARG A 73 -17.13 5.11 -7.45
N VAL A 74 -16.75 4.35 -6.43
CA VAL A 74 -16.17 3.02 -6.59
C VAL A 74 -17.29 2.00 -6.68
N ARG A 75 -17.27 1.12 -7.68
CA ARG A 75 -18.31 0.10 -7.85
C ARG A 75 -18.08 -1.10 -6.92
N LYS A 76 -16.85 -1.58 -6.84
CA LYS A 76 -16.48 -2.75 -6.04
C LYS A 76 -14.99 -2.73 -5.71
N ILE A 77 -14.67 -3.21 -4.51
CA ILE A 77 -13.30 -3.46 -4.06
C ILE A 77 -13.08 -4.96 -4.07
N VAL A 78 -11.95 -5.41 -4.63
CA VAL A 78 -11.57 -6.82 -4.67
C VAL A 78 -10.15 -6.99 -4.14
N ILE A 79 -10.00 -7.79 -3.09
CA ILE A 79 -8.69 -8.17 -2.55
C ILE A 79 -8.22 -9.47 -3.20
N LYS A 80 -6.98 -9.49 -3.71
CA LYS A 80 -6.37 -10.60 -4.44
C LYS A 80 -4.99 -10.96 -3.88
N ASN A 81 -4.50 -12.15 -4.22
CA ASN A 81 -3.11 -12.55 -4.03
C ASN A 81 -2.40 -12.62 -5.39
N THR A 82 -2.06 -11.46 -5.95
CA THR A 82 -1.31 -11.35 -7.22
C THR A 82 0.20 -11.46 -6.95
N LYS A 83 0.95 -11.87 -7.97
CA LYS A 83 2.42 -12.03 -7.91
C LYS A 83 3.21 -10.87 -8.53
N SER A 84 2.54 -9.87 -9.10
CA SER A 84 3.23 -8.86 -9.95
C SER A 84 2.72 -7.44 -9.84
N ARG A 85 1.54 -7.20 -9.24
CA ARG A 85 0.92 -5.86 -9.18
C ARG A 85 0.24 -5.61 -7.86
N TRP A 86 0.50 -4.44 -7.27
CA TRP A 86 -0.09 -4.00 -6.01
C TRP A 86 -1.58 -3.69 -6.14
N GLY A 87 -2.01 -3.21 -7.29
CA GLY A 87 -3.42 -2.95 -7.60
C GLY A 87 -3.70 -2.93 -9.10
N SER A 88 -4.98 -2.80 -9.45
CA SER A 88 -5.43 -2.47 -10.79
C SER A 88 -6.88 -1.95 -10.80
N CYS A 89 -7.15 -0.94 -11.61
CA CYS A 89 -8.50 -0.47 -11.91
C CYS A 89 -9.05 -1.06 -13.21
N GLY A 90 -10.22 -1.71 -13.15
CA GLY A 90 -10.95 -2.13 -14.34
C GLY A 90 -11.86 -1.02 -14.88
N ARG A 91 -12.10 -0.99 -16.20
CA ARG A 91 -12.98 0.00 -16.86
C ARG A 91 -14.40 0.07 -16.28
N SER A 92 -14.87 -1.00 -15.66
CA SER A 92 -16.19 -1.10 -15.02
C SER A 92 -16.24 -0.51 -13.60
N GLY A 93 -15.19 0.19 -13.15
CA GLY A 93 -15.10 0.81 -11.83
C GLY A 93 -14.77 -0.16 -10.69
N ILE A 94 -14.20 -1.32 -11.02
CA ILE A 94 -13.77 -2.33 -10.05
C ILE A 94 -12.30 -2.13 -9.73
N LEU A 95 -12.01 -1.84 -8.46
CA LEU A 95 -10.65 -1.66 -7.96
C LEU A 95 -10.14 -2.96 -7.34
N ASN A 96 -8.98 -3.41 -7.79
CA ASN A 96 -8.33 -4.61 -7.29
C ASN A 96 -7.10 -4.19 -6.50
N PHE A 97 -6.88 -4.83 -5.34
CA PHE A 97 -5.69 -4.61 -4.53
C PHE A 97 -5.11 -5.94 -4.07
N ASN A 98 -3.79 -5.98 -3.93
CA ASN A 98 -3.11 -7.11 -3.31
C ASN A 98 -3.32 -7.06 -1.79
N TYR A 99 -3.63 -8.19 -1.16
CA TYR A 99 -3.80 -8.26 0.30
C TYR A 99 -2.55 -7.79 1.08
N LYS A 100 -1.37 -7.88 0.47
CA LYS A 100 -0.11 -7.39 1.03
C LYS A 100 -0.11 -5.89 1.31
N ILE A 101 -1.07 -5.13 0.78
CA ILE A 101 -1.27 -3.72 1.14
C ILE A 101 -1.46 -3.53 2.66
N ALA A 102 -1.97 -4.55 3.37
CA ALA A 102 -2.12 -4.53 4.83
C ALA A 102 -0.80 -4.47 5.62
N PHE A 103 0.33 -4.66 4.93
CA PHE A 103 1.67 -4.67 5.49
C PHE A 103 2.49 -3.46 5.04
N LEU A 104 1.95 -2.64 4.14
CA LEU A 104 2.62 -1.42 3.72
C LEU A 104 2.46 -0.35 4.82
N PRO A 105 3.44 0.54 4.97
CA PRO A 105 3.25 1.81 5.66
C PRO A 105 1.97 2.51 5.17
N GLU A 106 1.23 3.14 6.08
CA GLU A 106 -0.07 3.77 5.78
C GLU A 106 0.03 4.77 4.62
N HIS A 107 1.10 5.56 4.57
CA HIS A 107 1.31 6.56 3.51
C HIS A 107 1.51 5.93 2.12
N LEU A 108 2.09 4.73 2.04
CA LEU A 108 2.24 3.98 0.79
C LEU A 108 0.96 3.26 0.38
N ALA A 109 0.21 2.73 1.36
CA ALA A 109 -1.11 2.17 1.11
C ALA A 109 -2.06 3.24 0.55
N ASP A 110 -2.11 4.42 1.17
CA ASP A 110 -2.89 5.56 0.68
C ASP A 110 -2.47 5.97 -0.73
N TYR A 111 -1.17 6.02 -1.01
CA TYR A 111 -0.66 6.30 -2.35
C TYR A 111 -1.16 5.31 -3.40
N LEU A 112 -1.06 4.01 -3.12
CA LEU A 112 -1.57 2.96 -4.01
C LEU A 112 -3.08 3.08 -4.22
N ILE A 113 -3.82 3.35 -3.16
CA ILE A 113 -5.28 3.46 -3.22
C ILE A 113 -5.70 4.67 -4.05
N VAL A 114 -5.07 5.82 -3.84
CA VAL A 114 -5.29 7.03 -4.65
C VAL A 114 -4.90 6.79 -6.11
N HIS A 115 -3.79 6.08 -6.36
CA HIS A 115 -3.35 5.73 -7.71
C HIS A 115 -4.43 4.95 -8.47
N GLU A 116 -4.93 3.86 -7.88
CA GLU A 116 -5.98 3.05 -8.49
C GLU A 116 -7.31 3.79 -8.59
N LEU A 117 -7.64 4.64 -7.61
CA LEU A 117 -8.84 5.48 -7.65
C LEU A 117 -8.80 6.50 -8.81
N CYS A 118 -7.65 7.13 -9.04
CA CYS A 118 -7.47 8.11 -10.11
C CYS A 118 -7.68 7.50 -11.50
N HIS A 119 -7.45 6.19 -11.64
CA HIS A 119 -7.74 5.47 -12.88
C HIS A 119 -9.22 5.44 -13.25
N LEU A 120 -10.15 5.71 -12.33
CA LEU A 120 -11.56 5.88 -12.67
C LEU A 120 -11.83 7.06 -13.60
N LYS A 121 -11.00 8.11 -13.56
CA LYS A 121 -11.09 9.27 -14.47
C LYS A 121 -10.07 9.21 -15.60
N GLU A 122 -8.85 8.77 -15.31
CA GLU A 122 -7.74 8.79 -16.28
C GLU A 122 -7.07 7.40 -16.35
N MET A 123 -7.39 6.62 -17.38
CA MET A 123 -6.93 5.22 -17.51
C MET A 123 -5.46 5.09 -17.91
N ASN A 124 -4.83 6.18 -18.39
CA ASN A 124 -3.42 6.22 -18.77
C ASN A 124 -2.62 7.04 -17.74
N HIS A 125 -1.32 6.80 -17.64
CA HIS A 125 -0.42 7.56 -16.75
C HIS A 125 0.02 8.90 -17.37
N SER A 126 -0.90 9.63 -18.00
CA SER A 126 -0.66 10.93 -18.61
C SER A 126 -0.40 12.03 -17.57
N GLY A 127 -0.02 13.23 -18.03
CA GLY A 127 0.10 14.40 -17.15
C GLY A 127 -1.19 14.68 -16.36
N LYS A 128 -2.37 14.49 -16.97
CA LYS A 128 -3.67 14.64 -16.29
C LYS A 128 -3.83 13.65 -15.13
N PHE A 129 -3.42 12.40 -15.32
CA PHE A 129 -3.43 11.40 -14.26
C PHE A 129 -2.54 11.79 -13.09
N TRP A 130 -1.29 12.18 -13.36
CA TRP A 130 -0.36 12.55 -12.27
C TRP A 130 -0.78 13.83 -11.57
N ASN A 131 -1.36 14.78 -12.29
CA ASN A 131 -1.97 15.97 -11.69
C ASN A 131 -3.14 15.59 -10.75
N LEU A 132 -3.95 14.61 -11.14
CA LEU A 132 -5.06 14.13 -10.31
C LEU A 132 -4.53 13.46 -9.03
N VAL A 133 -3.52 12.61 -9.13
CA VAL A 133 -2.86 11.98 -7.96
C VAL A 133 -2.27 13.06 -7.04
N ALA A 134 -1.57 14.05 -7.61
CA ALA A 134 -0.91 15.12 -6.86
C ALA A 134 -1.88 15.97 -6.02
N LYS A 135 -3.17 16.06 -6.40
CA LYS A 135 -4.18 16.79 -5.62
C LYS A 135 -4.36 16.26 -4.20
N ALA A 136 -4.29 14.94 -4.02
CA ALA A 136 -4.40 14.33 -2.69
C ALA A 136 -3.01 13.99 -2.10
N ILE A 137 -2.03 13.72 -2.95
CA ILE A 137 -0.69 13.27 -2.54
C ILE A 137 0.37 14.06 -3.32
N PRO A 138 0.70 15.28 -2.88
CA PRO A 138 1.67 16.13 -3.58
C PRO A 138 3.07 15.49 -3.69
N ASP A 139 3.45 14.68 -2.69
CA ASP A 139 4.73 13.98 -2.60
C ASP A 139 4.74 12.61 -3.32
N TYR A 140 3.79 12.34 -4.23
CA TYR A 140 3.60 11.03 -4.86
C TYR A 140 4.86 10.46 -5.52
N LYS A 141 5.76 11.32 -6.03
CA LYS A 141 7.02 10.90 -6.65
C LYS A 141 7.93 10.20 -5.64
N ASN A 142 7.98 10.69 -4.40
CA ASN A 142 8.77 10.10 -3.33
C ASN A 142 8.16 8.77 -2.89
N ARG A 143 6.84 8.74 -2.70
CA ARG A 143 6.12 7.51 -2.34
C ARG A 143 6.22 6.42 -3.42
N ARG A 144 6.18 6.81 -4.70
CA ARG A 144 6.41 5.88 -5.81
C ARG A 144 7.81 5.27 -5.75
N LYS A 145 8.85 6.09 -5.54
CA LYS A 145 10.23 5.61 -5.40
C LYS A 145 10.39 4.69 -4.20
N GLU A 146 9.77 5.03 -3.07
CA GLU A 146 9.78 4.21 -1.87
C GLU A 146 9.06 2.87 -2.09
N LEU A 147 7.91 2.88 -2.75
CA LEU A 147 7.14 1.67 -3.05
C LEU A 147 7.93 0.65 -3.90
N LEU A 148 8.83 1.11 -4.79
CA LEU A 148 9.69 0.21 -5.58
C LEU A 148 10.59 -0.69 -4.74
N LYS A 149 10.87 -0.30 -3.47
CA LYS A 149 11.61 -1.13 -2.51
C LYS A 149 10.82 -2.35 -2.04
N PHE A 150 9.49 -2.34 -2.23
CA PHE A 150 8.59 -3.41 -1.83
C PHE A 150 8.14 -4.20 -3.07
N ARG A 151 8.72 -5.40 -3.26
CA ARG A 151 8.36 -6.31 -4.36
C ARG A 151 7.41 -7.41 -3.84
N ILE A 152 6.45 -7.81 -4.67
CA ILE A 152 5.41 -8.81 -4.34
C ILE A 152 5.45 -10.03 -5.23
#